data_AF-F3KGH0-F1
#
_entry.id   AF-F3KGH0-F1
#
_cell.length_a   1.000
_cell.length_b   1.000
_cell.length_c   1.000
_cell.angle_alpha   90.00
_cell.angle_beta   90.00
_cell.angle_gamma   90.00
#
_symmetry.space_group_name_H-M   'P 1'
#
loop_
_entity.id
_entity.type
_entity.pdbx_description
1 polymer ?
#
loop_
_entity_poly.entity_id
_entity_poly.type
_entity_poly.pdbx_seq_one_letter_code
_entity_poly.pdbx_strand_id
1 'polypeptide(L)'
;MTETFTEKARSLDEQAYLALKTALELGKWPTGDRLTAEQKEICMQTIISYEVQNLPEEQRTGYMEQACSSQSADKIDSVQQD
;
A
#
# COMPACT_ATOMS: atom_id res chain seq x y z
N MET A 1 23.00 -0.49 -10.22
CA MET A 1 22.41 0.85 -10.45
C MET A 1 20.95 0.86 -9.99
N THR A 2 20.71 0.61 -8.70
CA THR A 2 19.37 0.53 -8.07
C THR A 2 19.35 1.40 -6.82
N GLU A 3 20.00 2.55 -6.86
CA GLU A 3 20.23 3.42 -5.69
C GLU A 3 19.81 4.86 -6.00
N THR A 4 18.55 5.08 -6.36
CA THR A 4 18.11 6.48 -6.57
C THR A 4 16.64 6.73 -6.30
N PHE A 5 15.80 5.69 -6.28
CA PHE A 5 14.37 5.89 -6.03
C PHE A 5 14.06 5.92 -4.52
N THR A 6 14.56 4.97 -3.74
CA THR A 6 14.34 4.90 -2.28
C THR A 6 15.00 6.06 -1.52
N GLU A 7 16.12 6.57 -2.01
CA GLU A 7 16.78 7.72 -1.40
C GLU A 7 15.99 9.03 -1.63
N LYS A 8 15.36 9.18 -2.80
CA LYS A 8 14.41 10.27 -3.04
C LYS A 8 13.13 10.14 -2.20
N ALA A 9 12.69 8.92 -1.92
CA ALA A 9 11.54 8.68 -1.04
C ALA A 9 11.77 9.18 0.40
N ARG A 10 13.01 9.27 0.89
CA ARG A 10 13.27 9.85 2.23
C ARG A 10 13.07 11.37 2.30
N SER A 11 13.09 12.07 1.16
CA SER A 11 12.73 13.48 1.06
C SER A 11 11.31 13.65 0.50
N LEU A 12 10.40 12.75 0.87
CA LEU A 12 9.00 12.85 0.52
C LEU A 12 8.36 14.06 1.21
N ASP A 13 8.24 15.15 0.45
CA ASP A 13 7.30 16.21 0.75
C ASP A 13 5.85 15.71 0.61
N GLU A 14 4.90 16.35 1.28
CA GLU A 14 3.46 16.01 1.19
C GLU A 14 3.00 15.98 -0.28
N GLN A 15 3.51 16.89 -1.12
CA GLN A 15 3.22 16.90 -2.55
C GLN A 15 3.69 15.63 -3.29
N ALA A 16 4.85 15.10 -2.90
CA ALA A 16 5.39 13.90 -3.52
C ALA A 16 4.63 12.64 -3.07
N TYR A 17 4.14 12.59 -1.82
CA TYR A 17 3.23 11.54 -1.36
C TYR A 17 1.93 11.53 -2.18
N LEU A 18 1.29 12.70 -2.36
CA LEU A 18 0.06 12.82 -3.14
C LEU A 18 0.27 12.42 -4.61
N ALA A 19 1.39 12.82 -5.20
CA ALA A 19 1.75 12.44 -6.55
C ALA A 19 1.97 10.92 -6.71
N LEU A 20 2.67 10.28 -5.75
CA LEU A 20 2.87 8.83 -5.75
C LEU A 20 1.55 8.07 -5.59
N LYS A 21 0.67 8.52 -4.69
CA LYS A 21 -0.65 7.93 -4.48
C LYS A 21 -1.49 8.00 -5.76
N THR A 22 -1.58 9.18 -6.36
CA THR A 22 -2.30 9.39 -7.62
C THR A 22 -1.73 8.52 -8.75
N ALA A 23 -0.40 8.43 -8.86
CA ALA A 23 0.25 7.64 -9.88
C ALA A 23 -0.01 6.13 -9.70
N LEU A 24 -0.06 5.65 -8.45
CA LEU A 24 -0.39 4.27 -8.11
C LEU A 24 -1.84 3.94 -8.44
N GLU A 25 -2.79 4.82 -8.08
CA GLU A 25 -4.23 4.67 -8.38
C GLU A 25 -4.49 4.62 -9.89
N LEU A 26 -3.81 5.47 -10.66
CA LEU A 26 -3.94 5.50 -12.12
C LEU A 26 -3.05 4.47 -12.83
N GLY A 27 -2.06 3.91 -12.15
CA GLY A 27 -1.02 3.05 -12.72
C GLY A 27 -0.10 3.76 -13.75
N LYS A 28 -0.06 5.09 -13.74
CA LYS A 28 0.74 5.93 -14.65
C LYS A 28 1.31 7.14 -13.94
N TRP A 29 2.52 7.54 -14.32
CA TRP A 29 3.13 8.79 -13.91
C TRP A 29 2.34 9.98 -14.46
N PRO A 30 2.42 11.17 -13.83
CA PRO A 30 1.77 12.38 -14.34
C PRO A 30 2.31 12.81 -15.71
N THR A 31 3.49 12.33 -16.09
CA THR A 31 4.07 12.50 -17.44
C THR A 31 3.36 11.67 -18.52
N GLY A 32 2.58 10.65 -18.13
CA GLY A 32 1.85 9.76 -19.03
C GLY A 32 2.45 8.35 -19.15
N ASP A 33 3.66 8.13 -18.61
CA ASP A 33 4.34 6.83 -18.62
C ASP A 33 3.66 5.83 -17.68
N ARG A 34 3.59 4.55 -18.06
CA ARG A 34 3.02 3.51 -17.18
C ARG A 34 4.00 3.12 -16.08
N LEU A 35 3.50 2.87 -14.87
CA LEU A 35 4.33 2.27 -13.82
C LEU A 35 4.55 0.79 -14.08
N THR A 36 5.79 0.35 -13.95
CA THR A 36 6.14 -1.07 -13.90
C THR A 36 5.68 -1.71 -12.59
N ALA A 37 5.57 -3.05 -12.56
CA ALA A 37 5.20 -3.77 -11.34
C ALA A 37 6.15 -3.47 -10.18
N GLU A 38 7.46 -3.47 -10.43
CA GLU A 38 8.47 -3.14 -9.42
C GLU A 38 8.33 -1.69 -8.91
N GLN A 39 8.08 -0.73 -9.81
CA GLN A 39 7.83 0.66 -9.41
C GLN A 39 6.56 0.79 -8.56
N LYS A 40 5.50 0.07 -8.88
CA LYS A 40 4.26 0.07 -8.08
C LYS A 40 4.51 -0.45 -6.67
N GLU A 41 5.25 -1.56 -6.55
CA GLU A 41 5.60 -2.13 -5.25
C GLU A 41 6.40 -1.14 -4.41
N ILE A 42 7.41 -0.51 -5.01
CA ILE A 42 8.22 0.50 -4.33
C ILE A 42 7.37 1.71 -3.91
N CYS A 43 6.49 2.21 -4.78
CA CYS A 43 5.58 3.32 -4.45
C CYS A 43 4.66 2.94 -3.29
N MET A 44 4.12 1.73 -3.28
CA MET A 44 3.23 1.24 -2.22
C MET A 44 3.96 1.15 -0.88
N GLN A 45 5.14 0.52 -0.84
CA GLN A 45 5.96 0.43 0.38
C GLN A 45 6.32 1.82 0.92
N THR A 46 6.60 2.75 0.00
CA THR A 46 6.95 4.13 0.31
C THR A 46 5.79 4.90 0.94
N ILE A 47 4.59 4.82 0.34
CA ILE A 47 3.35 5.42 0.85
C ILE A 47 3.08 4.91 2.28
N ILE A 48 3.11 3.59 2.47
CA ILE A 48 2.88 2.97 3.78
C ILE A 48 3.91 3.46 4.81
N SER A 49 5.20 3.52 4.44
CA SER A 49 6.26 3.98 5.35
C SER A 49 6.10 5.45 5.75
N TYR A 50 5.60 6.29 4.84
CA TYR A 50 5.28 7.69 5.13
C TYR A 50 4.07 7.80 6.07
N GLU A 51 3.00 7.06 5.80
CA GLU A 51 1.77 7.06 6.61
C GLU A 51 2.01 6.57 8.04
N VAL A 52 2.87 5.57 8.22
CA VAL A 52 3.25 5.08 9.56
C VAL A 52 3.92 6.16 10.40
N GLN A 53 4.68 7.06 9.78
CA GLN A 53 5.42 8.10 10.49
C GLN A 53 4.63 9.41 10.64
N ASN A 54 3.75 9.73 9.70
CA ASN A 54 3.10 11.05 9.63
C ASN A 54 1.59 11.03 9.95
N LEU A 55 0.92 9.87 9.83
CA LEU A 55 -0.53 9.76 10.01
C LEU A 55 -0.88 8.86 11.20
N PRO A 56 -1.93 9.21 11.98
CA PRO A 56 -2.49 8.32 12.98
C PRO A 56 -3.06 7.07 12.29
N GLU A 57 -3.08 5.94 13.00
CA GLU A 57 -3.50 4.64 12.47
C GLU A 57 -4.83 4.71 11.72
N GLU A 58 -5.77 5.50 12.25
CA GLU A 58 -7.11 5.78 11.72
C GLU A 58 -7.13 6.32 10.28
N GLN A 59 -6.09 7.03 9.88
CA GLN A 59 -5.98 7.69 8.58
C GLN A 59 -5.01 6.97 7.62
N ARG A 60 -4.41 5.85 8.06
CA ARG A 60 -3.48 5.09 7.22
C ARG A 60 -4.24 4.30 6.16
N THR A 61 -3.68 4.22 4.96
CA THR A 61 -4.23 3.36 3.91
C THR A 61 -4.30 1.91 4.37
N GLY A 62 -5.47 1.30 4.27
CA GLY A 62 -5.71 -0.09 4.71
C GLY A 62 -6.09 -0.24 6.19
N TYR A 63 -6.25 0.86 6.94
CA TYR A 63 -6.85 0.79 8.27
C TYR A 63 -8.30 0.29 8.18
N MET A 64 -8.60 -0.74 8.95
CA MET A 64 -9.93 -1.32 9.07
C MET A 64 -10.26 -1.32 10.56
N GLU A 65 -11.07 -0.34 11.00
CA GLU A 65 -11.45 -0.15 12.41
C GLU A 65 -12.25 -1.33 12.99
N GLN A 66 -12.69 -2.25 12.13
CA GLN A 66 -13.55 -3.35 12.52
C GLN A 66 -12.85 -4.68 12.23
N ALA A 67 -12.51 -5.39 13.31
CA ALA A 67 -12.39 -6.83 13.25
C ALA A 67 -13.67 -7.35 12.59
N CYS A 68 -13.52 -7.97 11.42
CA CYS A 68 -14.61 -8.54 10.65
C CYS A 68 -15.55 -9.29 11.61
N SER A 69 -16.75 -8.78 11.85
CA SER A 69 -17.77 -9.44 12.69
C SER A 69 -18.40 -10.66 11.99
N SER A 70 -17.63 -11.33 11.13
CA SER A 70 -17.93 -12.67 10.62
C SER A 70 -17.69 -13.70 11.70
N GLN A 71 -18.43 -13.57 12.80
CA GLN A 71 -18.87 -14.71 13.57
C GLN A 71 -19.99 -15.36 12.73
N SER A 72 -19.60 -16.12 11.72
CA SER A 72 -20.44 -17.17 11.17
C SER A 72 -19.61 -18.43 11.24
N ALA A 73 -19.84 -19.14 12.35
CA ALA A 73 -19.55 -20.54 12.45
C ALA A 73 -20.22 -21.23 11.25
N ASP A 74 -19.44 -21.64 10.26
CA ASP A 74 -19.80 -22.83 9.51
C ASP A 74 -18.64 -23.80 9.58
N LYS A 75 -18.93 -24.81 10.39
CA LYS A 75 -18.12 -25.95 10.72
C LYS A 75 -18.13 -26.85 9.48
N ILE A 76 -17.12 -26.75 8.61
CA ILE A 76 -16.91 -27.81 7.61
C ILE A 76 -16.30 -29.01 8.35
N ASP A 77 -17.23 -29.81 8.84
CA ASP A 77 -17.09 -31.19 9.24
C ASP A 77 -16.53 -32.05 8.10
N SER A 78 -15.67 -32.98 8.48
CA SER A 78 -15.32 -34.22 7.78
C SER A 78 -14.46 -34.15 6.51
N VAL A 79 -13.18 -34.50 6.68
CA VAL A 79 -12.67 -35.68 5.96
C VAL A 79 -11.72 -36.46 6.89
N GLN A 80 -12.21 -37.59 7.36
CA GLN A 80 -11.38 -38.68 7.85
C GLN A 80 -10.58 -39.21 6.67
N GLN A 81 -9.27 -39.35 6.81
CA GLN A 81 -8.52 -40.28 5.98
C GLN A 81 -7.65 -41.13 6.90
N ASP A 82 -8.09 -42.39 6.97
CA ASP A 82 -7.38 -43.59 7.42
C ASP A 82 -5.95 -43.66 6.88
#